data_AF-A0A8S0TJE6-F1
#
_entry.id   AF-A0A8S0TJE6-F1
#
_cell.length_a   1.000
_cell.length_b   1.000
_cell.length_c   1.000
_cell.angle_alpha   90.00
_cell.angle_beta   90.00
_cell.angle_gamma   90.00
#
_symmetry.space_group_name_H-M   'P 1'
#
loop_
_entity.id
_entity.type
_entity.pdbx_description
1 polymer ?
#
loop_
_entity_poly.entity_id
_entity_poly.type
_entity_poly.pdbx_seq_one_letter_code
_entity_poly.pdbx_strand_id
1 'polypeptide(L)' 'MSLRVLNPNAEVLNKSAALHMNINAAKGLQDVLKTNLGPKGTIK' A
#
# COMPACT_ATOMS: atom_id res chain seq x y z
N MET A 1 8.12 -16.66 13.91
CA MET A 1 7.75 -16.06 15.22
C MET A 1 8.90 -15.30 15.90
N SER A 2 9.98 -14.96 15.20
CA SER A 2 11.19 -14.37 15.82
C SER A 2 11.20 -12.82 15.87
N LEU A 3 10.43 -12.14 15.02
CA LEU A 3 10.50 -10.68 14.89
C LEU A 3 9.81 -9.93 16.05
N ARG A 4 8.67 -10.45 16.52
CA ARG A 4 7.92 -9.87 17.65
C ARG A 4 8.64 -10.04 18.99
N VAL A 5 9.54 -11.03 19.09
CA VAL A 5 10.40 -11.25 20.26
C VAL A 5 11.49 -10.17 20.33
N LEU A 6 11.98 -9.69 19.18
CA LEU A 6 12.98 -8.62 19.10
C LEU A 6 12.36 -7.23 19.29
N ASN A 7 11.17 -7.00 18.74
CA ASN A 7 10.42 -5.76 18.93
C ASN A 7 8.91 -6.07 18.99
N PRO A 8 8.25 -5.89 20.14
CA PRO A 8 6.81 -6.16 20.28
C PRO A 8 5.94 -5.22 19.43
N ASN A 9 6.46 -4.05 19.02
CA ASN A 9 5.78 -3.11 18.12
C ASN A 9 5.96 -3.44 16.63
N ALA A 10 6.71 -4.50 16.30
CA ALA A 10 6.91 -4.87 14.91
C ALA A 10 5.63 -5.50 14.32
N GLU A 11 4.97 -4.75 13.45
CA GLU A 11 3.89 -5.25 12.63
C GLU A 11 4.47 -6.03 11.45
N VAL A 12 4.05 -7.29 11.31
CA VAL A 12 4.55 -8.19 10.27
C VAL A 12 3.36 -8.89 9.66
N LEU A 13 3.25 -8.78 8.34
CA LEU A 13 2.29 -9.53 7.55
C LEU A 13 2.96 -10.77 6.98
N ASN A 14 2.21 -11.87 6.88
CA ASN A 14 2.69 -13.05 6.17
C ASN A 14 2.82 -12.74 4.67
N LYS A 15 3.59 -13.56 3.92
CA LYS A 15 3.91 -13.29 2.51
C LYS A 15 2.68 -13.06 1.62
N SER A 16 1.62 -13.83 1.82
CA SER A 16 0.38 -13.70 1.03
C SER A 16 -0.39 -12.43 1.40
N ALA A 17 -0.57 -12.16 2.69
CA ALA A 17 -1.23 -10.95 3.19
C ALA A 17 -0.46 -9.68 2.79
N ALA A 18 0.87 -9.70 2.84
CA ALA A 18 1.72 -8.59 2.39
C ALA A 18 1.53 -8.30 0.89
N LEU A 19 1.47 -9.34 0.05
CA LEU A 19 1.21 -9.17 -1.38
C LEU A 19 -0.18 -8.57 -1.63
N HIS A 20 -1.22 -9.09 -0.97
CA HIS A 20 -2.57 -8.55 -1.06
C HIS A 20 -2.65 -7.08 -0.61
N MET A 21 -1.98 -6.73 0.49
CA MET A 21 -1.90 -5.36 0.97
C MET A 21 -1.24 -4.44 -0.07
N ASN A 22 -0.10 -4.85 -0.64
CA ASN A 22 0.62 -4.06 -1.63
C ASN A 22 -0.21 -3.83 -2.89
N ILE A 23 -0.92 -4.84 -3.38
CA ILE A 23 -1.81 -4.71 -4.55
C ILE A 23 -2.92 -3.70 -4.26
N ASN A 24 -3.57 -3.79 -3.11
CA ASN A 24 -4.67 -2.91 -2.75
C ASN A 24 -4.17 -1.46 -2.55
N ALA A 25 -3.02 -1.27 -1.90
CA ALA A 25 -2.41 0.03 -1.73
C ALA A 25 -2.04 0.67 -3.09
N ALA A 26 -1.43 -0.10 -4.00
CA ALA A 26 -1.07 0.38 -5.33
C ALA A 26 -2.30 0.79 -6.16
N LYS A 27 -3.38 -0.01 -6.11
CA LYS A 27 -4.66 0.31 -6.76
C LYS A 27 -5.28 1.59 -6.18
N GLY A 28 -5.30 1.71 -4.86
CA GLY A 28 -5.82 2.91 -4.18
C GLY A 28 -5.07 4.17 -4.60
N LEU A 29 -3.73 4.11 -4.66
CA LEU A 29 -2.92 5.25 -5.13
C LEU A 29 -3.18 5.57 -6.61
N GLN A 30 -3.31 4.55 -7.47
CA GLN A 30 -3.68 4.75 -8.86
C GLN A 30 -5.04 5.46 -8.99
N ASP A 31 -6.03 5.07 -8.18
CA ASP A 31 -7.34 5.70 -8.18
C ASP A 31 -7.33 7.15 -7.70
N VAL A 32 -6.41 7.51 -6.79
CA VAL A 32 -6.24 8.89 -6.35
C VAL A 32 -5.63 9.75 -7.46
N LEU A 33 -4.66 9.21 -8.20
CA LEU A 33 -3.88 9.94 -9.19
C LEU A 33 -4.52 9.94 -10.58
N LYS A 34 -5.42 9.01 -10.90
CA LYS A 34 -6.03 8.90 -12.25
C LYS A 34 -6.68 10.20 -12.72
N THR A 35 -7.25 10.99 -11.79
CA THR A 35 -7.92 12.26 -12.10
C THR A 35 -6.94 13.37 -12.44
N ASN A 36 -5.67 13.22 -12.09
CA ASN A 36 -4.62 14.22 -12.26
C ASN A 36 -3.84 14.05 -13.57
N LEU A 37 -4.11 12.99 -14.35
CA LEU A 37 -3.34 12.66 -15.54
C LEU A 37 -3.99 13.16 -16.83
N GLY A 38 -3.14 13.53 -17.78
CA GLY A 38 -3.53 13.99 -19.12
C GLY A 38 -3.75 15.51 -19.20
N PRO A 39 -3.91 16.05 -20.42
CA PRO A 39 -4.07 17.49 -20.64
C PRO A 39 -5.39 18.05 -20.07
N LYS A 40 -6.33 17.19 -19.66
CA LYS A 40 -7.58 17.53 -18.97
C LYS A 40 -7.62 17.06 -17.50
N GLY A 41 -6.46 16.67 -16.94
CA GLY A 41 -6.37 16.29 -15.53
C GLY A 41 -6.72 17.46 -14.60
N THR A 42 -7.19 17.14 -13.39
CA THR A 42 -7.46 18.13 -12.35
C THR A 42 -6.23 18.33 -11.45
N ILE A 43 -6.09 19.53 -10.89
CA ILE A 43 -5.11 19.80 -9.82
C ILE A 43 -5.83 19.58 -8.49
N LYS A 44 -5.23 18.79 -7.60
CA LYS A 44 -5.69 18.61 -6.22
C LYS A 44 -4.85 19.43 -5.27
#